data_AF-A0A2U3PA95-F1
#
_entry.id   AF-A0A2U3PA95-F1
#
_cell.length_a   1.000
_cell.length_b   1.000
_cell.length_c   1.000
_cell.angle_alpha   90.00
_cell.angle_beta   90.00
_cell.angle_gamma   90.00
#
_symmetry.space_group_name_H-M   'P 1'
#
loop_
_entity.id
_entity.type
_entity.pdbx_description
1 polymer ?
#
loop_
_entity_poly.entity_id
_entity_poly.type
_entity_poly.pdbx_seq_one_letter_code
_entity_poly.pdbx_strand_id
1 'polypeptide(L)'
;MNFADVIAILDDSVGGPDADVASHGPFWRGITRDRFVAMKIGGRPLVILGDGDNSNLVKSLRGQAPFGSDLPEPPVGAVTPAMPAYLPPVTSDSIKRIVQWINDGCREV
;
A
#
# COMPACT_ATOMS: atom_id res chain seq x y z
N MET A 1 0.57 -2.80 -15.51
CA MET A 1 0.09 -3.74 -14.47
C MET A 1 -1.39 -3.44 -14.23
N ASN A 2 -2.14 -4.39 -13.69
CA ASN A 2 -3.55 -4.25 -13.37
C ASN A 2 -3.80 -4.48 -11.88
N PHE A 3 -5.07 -4.51 -11.46
CA PHE A 3 -5.39 -4.61 -10.03
C PHE A 3 -4.96 -5.95 -9.41
N ALA A 4 -4.99 -7.05 -10.16
CA ALA A 4 -4.49 -8.34 -9.69
C ALA A 4 -2.98 -8.30 -9.42
N ASP A 5 -2.21 -7.59 -10.25
CA ASP A 5 -0.77 -7.39 -10.02
C ASP A 5 -0.51 -6.58 -8.72
N VAL A 6 -1.39 -5.63 -8.37
CA VAL A 6 -1.27 -4.86 -7.12
C VAL A 6 -1.50 -5.79 -5.93
N ILE A 7 -2.55 -6.62 -5.97
CA ILE A 7 -2.86 -7.62 -4.94
C ILE A 7 -1.66 -8.56 -4.74
N ALA A 8 -1.06 -9.06 -5.84
CA ALA A 8 0.08 -9.95 -5.77
C ALA A 8 1.28 -9.31 -5.05
N ILE A 9 1.61 -8.04 -5.36
CA ILE A 9 2.70 -7.32 -4.67
C ILE A 9 2.41 -7.17 -3.17
N LEU A 10 1.16 -6.88 -2.79
CA LEU A 10 0.78 -6.72 -1.39
C LEU A 10 0.80 -8.06 -0.65
N ASP A 11 0.33 -9.14 -1.27
CA ASP A 11 0.39 -10.48 -0.70
C ASP A 11 1.83 -10.95 -0.52
N ASP A 12 2.68 -10.81 -1.53
CA ASP A 12 4.10 -11.17 -1.44
C ASP A 12 4.80 -10.40 -0.30
N SER A 13 4.41 -9.14 -0.07
CA SER A 13 4.97 -8.31 1.01
C SER A 13 4.69 -8.83 2.41
N VAL A 14 3.60 -9.59 2.61
CA VAL A 14 3.21 -10.13 3.92
C VAL A 14 3.49 -11.63 4.06
N GLY A 15 4.15 -12.26 3.08
CA GLY A 15 4.46 -13.69 3.10
C GLY A 15 3.49 -14.57 2.31
N GLY A 16 2.69 -13.98 1.42
CA GLY A 16 1.82 -14.68 0.48
C GLY A 16 0.32 -14.46 0.71
N PRO A 17 -0.53 -14.99 -0.19
CA PRO A 17 -1.99 -14.75 -0.18
C PRO A 17 -2.72 -15.33 1.02
N ASP A 18 -2.13 -16.30 1.71
CA ASP A 18 -2.71 -16.95 2.90
C ASP A 18 -2.10 -16.44 4.22
N ALA A 19 -1.16 -15.49 4.16
CA ALA A 19 -0.53 -14.95 5.36
C ALA A 19 -1.55 -14.15 6.21
N ASP A 20 -1.47 -14.30 7.53
CA ASP A 20 -2.28 -13.55 8.47
C ASP A 20 -1.76 -12.10 8.61
N VAL A 21 -2.68 -11.13 8.68
CA VAL A 21 -2.38 -9.70 8.75
C VAL A 21 -3.21 -9.07 9.86
N ALA A 22 -2.59 -8.81 11.02
CA ALA A 22 -3.34 -8.47 12.23
C ALA A 22 -3.89 -7.03 12.31
N SER A 23 -3.08 -6.00 12.06
CA SER A 23 -3.39 -4.61 12.46
C SER A 23 -4.69 -4.05 11.85
N HIS A 24 -4.90 -4.26 10.56
CA HIS A 24 -6.10 -3.81 9.84
C HIS A 24 -6.65 -4.87 8.86
N GLY A 25 -6.20 -6.12 8.98
CA GLY A 25 -6.51 -7.16 8.02
C GLY A 25 -5.88 -6.93 6.64
N PRO A 26 -5.94 -7.92 5.74
CA PRO A 26 -5.52 -7.78 4.35
C PRO A 26 -6.61 -7.08 3.54
N PHE A 27 -6.80 -5.77 3.74
CA PHE A 27 -7.91 -4.99 3.18
C PHE A 27 -8.04 -5.05 1.64
N TRP A 28 -7.01 -5.52 0.95
CA TRP A 28 -6.95 -5.68 -0.51
C TRP A 28 -7.53 -7.00 -1.01
N ARG A 29 -7.72 -8.01 -0.14
CA ARG A 29 -8.22 -9.33 -0.55
C ARG A 29 -9.75 -9.34 -0.69
N GLY A 30 -10.25 -10.07 -1.69
CA GLY A 30 -11.68 -10.34 -1.87
C GLY A 30 -12.53 -9.11 -2.20
N ILE A 31 -11.93 -8.03 -2.69
CA ILE A 31 -12.63 -6.80 -3.07
C ILE A 31 -12.42 -6.45 -4.53
N THR A 32 -13.27 -5.57 -5.06
CA THR A 32 -13.14 -5.02 -6.41
C THR A 32 -12.12 -3.88 -6.44
N ARG A 33 -11.56 -3.59 -7.63
CA ARG A 33 -10.67 -2.43 -7.80
C ARG A 33 -11.36 -1.14 -7.38
N ASP A 34 -12.63 -0.94 -7.77
CA ASP A 34 -13.35 0.29 -7.44
C ASP A 34 -13.49 0.48 -5.92
N ARG A 35 -13.74 -0.61 -5.18
CA ARG A 35 -13.76 -0.57 -3.72
C ARG A 35 -12.37 -0.28 -3.14
N PHE A 36 -11.32 -0.85 -3.72
CA PHE A 36 -9.93 -0.56 -3.33
C PHE A 36 -9.53 0.88 -3.57
N VAL A 37 -9.93 1.48 -4.70
CA VAL A 37 -9.62 2.88 -5.01
C VAL A 37 -10.41 3.84 -4.14
N ALA A 38 -11.67 3.52 -3.81
CA ALA A 38 -12.55 4.40 -3.04
C ALA A 38 -12.38 4.31 -1.51
N MET A 39 -11.70 3.29 -1.00
CA MET A 39 -11.65 3.05 0.45
C MET A 39 -10.80 4.06 1.22
N LYS A 40 -11.09 4.13 2.52
CA LYS A 40 -10.28 4.84 3.51
C LYS A 40 -9.77 3.86 4.54
N ILE A 41 -8.47 3.93 4.84
CA ILE A 41 -7.83 3.15 5.91
C ILE A 41 -7.34 4.16 6.96
N GLY A 42 -7.71 3.95 8.23
CA GLY A 42 -7.44 4.93 9.30
C GLY A 42 -8.02 6.32 9.02
N GLY A 43 -9.15 6.40 8.31
CA GLY A 43 -9.80 7.66 7.92
C GLY A 43 -9.17 8.38 6.72
N ARG A 44 -8.07 7.88 6.16
CA ARG A 44 -7.34 8.48 5.04
C ARG A 44 -7.67 7.79 3.71
N PRO A 45 -7.90 8.51 2.60
CA PRO A 45 -8.06 7.88 1.28
C PRO A 45 -6.86 7.00 0.94
N LEU A 46 -7.10 5.74 0.57
CA LEU A 46 -6.01 4.82 0.26
C LEU A 46 -5.26 5.24 -1.01
N VAL A 47 -6.02 5.58 -2.05
CA VAL A 47 -5.53 5.98 -3.38
C VAL A 47 -6.00 7.41 -3.70
N ILE A 48 -5.13 8.17 -4.34
CA ILE A 48 -5.45 9.44 -5.00
C ILE A 48 -5.28 9.17 -6.50
N LEU A 49 -6.39 9.08 -7.23
CA LEU A 49 -6.38 8.71 -8.65
C LEU A 49 -5.55 9.72 -9.45
N GLY A 50 -4.59 9.24 -10.25
CA GLY A 50 -3.67 10.10 -11.01
C GLY A 50 -2.49 10.67 -10.20
N ASP A 51 -2.42 10.41 -8.89
CA ASP A 51 -1.33 10.89 -8.01
C ASP A 51 -0.82 9.76 -7.10
N GLY A 52 -0.07 8.84 -7.72
CA GLY A 52 0.50 7.68 -7.05
C GLY A 52 1.47 8.04 -5.95
N ASP A 53 2.35 9.02 -6.15
CA ASP A 53 3.36 9.41 -5.16
C ASP A 53 2.74 9.98 -3.88
N ASN A 54 1.59 10.66 -3.97
CA ASN A 54 0.91 11.18 -2.79
C ASN A 54 -0.13 10.24 -2.17
N SER A 55 -0.46 9.13 -2.82
CA SER A 55 -1.39 8.12 -2.33
C SER A 55 -0.92 7.49 -1.02
N ASN A 56 -1.82 7.31 -0.05
CA ASN A 56 -1.44 6.78 1.28
C ASN A 56 -0.94 5.34 1.20
N LEU A 57 -1.41 4.54 0.23
CA LEU A 57 -0.84 3.22 -0.07
C LEU A 57 0.67 3.32 -0.35
N VAL A 58 1.08 4.23 -1.24
CA VAL A 58 2.49 4.36 -1.62
C VAL A 58 3.33 4.94 -0.49
N LYS A 59 2.78 5.92 0.26
CA LYS A 59 3.45 6.49 1.43
C LYS A 59 3.67 5.43 2.53
N SER A 60 2.71 4.55 2.78
CA SER A 60 2.88 3.48 3.77
C SER A 60 3.94 2.47 3.34
N LEU A 61 3.97 2.09 2.06
CA LEU A 61 4.98 1.18 1.49
C LEU A 61 6.39 1.76 1.50
N ARG A 62 6.52 3.08 1.35
CA ARG A 62 7.81 3.79 1.41
C ARG A 62 8.25 4.15 2.83
N GLY A 63 7.40 3.95 3.83
CA GLY A 63 7.64 4.43 5.19
C GLY A 63 7.78 5.96 5.26
N GLN A 64 6.93 6.69 4.53
CA GLN A 64 6.89 8.16 4.54
C GLN A 64 5.78 8.66 5.45
N ALA A 65 5.99 9.80 6.11
CA ALA A 65 5.01 10.41 6.99
C ALA A 65 3.60 10.50 6.33
N PRO A 66 2.53 10.09 7.03
CA PRO A 66 2.45 9.79 8.46
C PRO A 66 2.83 8.33 8.86
N PHE A 67 3.40 7.56 7.93
CA PHE A 67 3.84 6.18 8.12
C PHE A 67 5.34 6.07 8.40
N GLY A 68 5.80 4.89 8.83
CA GLY A 68 7.20 4.60 9.13
C GLY A 68 7.61 4.85 10.58
N SER A 69 6.67 4.84 11.53
CA SER A 69 6.97 5.01 12.97
C SER A 69 7.80 3.86 13.56
N ASP A 70 7.87 2.73 12.87
CA ASP A 70 8.60 1.51 13.22
C ASP A 70 9.99 1.41 12.55
N LEU A 71 10.38 2.40 11.74
CA LEU A 71 11.71 2.44 11.13
C LEU A 71 12.79 2.81 12.18
N PRO A 72 14.06 2.41 11.97
CA PRO A 72 15.16 2.80 12.88
C PRO A 72 15.32 4.32 13.04
N GLU A 73 15.04 5.05 11.97
CA GLU A 73 15.00 6.52 11.95
C GLU A 73 13.62 6.97 11.42
N PRO A 74 12.60 7.08 12.31
CA PRO A 74 11.25 7.46 11.89
C PRO A 74 11.21 8.85 11.27
N PRO A 75 10.52 9.05 10.13
CA PRO A 75 10.30 10.39 9.58
C PRO A 75 9.55 11.28 10.58
N VAL A 76 9.84 12.59 10.55
CA VAL A 76 9.08 13.57 11.35
C VAL A 76 7.59 13.49 10.99
N GLY A 77 6.74 13.33 12.02
CA GLY A 77 5.30 13.20 11.85
C GLY A 77 4.80 11.79 11.53
N ALA A 78 5.68 10.79 11.49
CA ALA A 78 5.29 9.39 11.43
C ALA A 78 4.68 8.93 12.76
N VAL A 79 3.43 8.47 12.72
CA VAL A 79 2.68 7.98 13.88
C VAL A 79 2.08 6.59 13.65
N THR A 80 2.19 6.08 12.42
CA THR A 80 1.73 4.75 12.02
C THR A 80 2.93 3.97 11.49
N PRO A 81 3.01 2.64 11.72
CA PRO A 81 4.03 1.81 11.10
C PRO A 81 4.00 1.88 9.56
N ALA A 82 5.12 1.59 8.92
CA ALA A 82 5.17 1.32 7.49
C ALA A 82 4.40 0.03 7.14
N MET A 83 4.17 -0.17 5.85
CA MET A 83 3.68 -1.45 5.32
C MET A 83 4.78 -2.14 4.49
N PRO A 84 5.01 -3.44 4.67
CA PRO A 84 4.50 -4.27 5.77
C PRO A 84 5.17 -3.93 7.11
N ALA A 85 4.41 -3.96 8.21
CA ALA A 85 4.96 -3.63 9.52
C ALA A 85 5.87 -4.75 10.03
N TYR A 86 7.06 -4.41 10.51
CA TYR A 86 8.04 -5.35 11.07
C TYR A 86 8.48 -6.50 10.12
N LEU A 87 8.28 -6.33 8.82
CA LEU A 87 8.68 -7.26 7.77
C LEU A 87 9.61 -6.54 6.78
N PRO A 88 10.31 -7.29 5.88
CA PRO A 88 11.11 -6.68 4.84
C PRO A 88 10.30 -5.67 4.01
N PRO A 89 10.87 -4.50 3.68
CA PRO A 89 10.15 -3.49 2.90
C PRO A 89 9.87 -3.98 1.47
N VAL A 90 8.78 -3.48 0.89
CA VAL A 90 8.49 -3.72 -0.53
C VAL A 90 9.57 -3.08 -1.39
N THR A 91 10.01 -3.79 -2.44
CA THR A 91 11.08 -3.29 -3.31
C THR A 91 10.68 -2.00 -4.04
N SER A 92 11.64 -1.10 -4.21
CA SER A 92 11.41 0.18 -4.89
C SER A 92 10.79 0.04 -6.28
N ASP A 93 11.15 -1.01 -7.03
CA ASP A 93 10.59 -1.23 -8.36
C ASP A 93 9.14 -1.71 -8.32
N SER A 94 8.74 -2.52 -7.34
CA SER A 94 7.33 -2.88 -7.13
C SER A 94 6.50 -1.65 -6.73
N ILE A 95 7.04 -0.79 -5.86
CA ILE A 95 6.40 0.48 -5.50
C ILE A 95 6.26 1.39 -6.72
N LYS A 96 7.29 1.51 -7.58
CA LYS A 96 7.20 2.29 -8.83
C LYS A 96 6.11 1.75 -9.76
N ARG A 97 5.95 0.42 -9.86
CA ARG A 97 4.88 -0.18 -10.66
C ARG A 97 3.50 0.19 -10.11
N ILE A 98 3.30 0.14 -8.79
CA ILE A 98 2.05 0.58 -8.13
C ILE A 98 1.79 2.07 -8.41
N VAL A 99 2.80 2.93 -8.30
CA VAL A 99 2.68 4.36 -8.63
C VAL A 99 2.21 4.55 -10.07
N GLN A 100 2.86 3.86 -11.03
CA GLN A 100 2.46 3.95 -12.43
C GLN A 100 1.03 3.46 -12.65
N TRP A 101 0.61 2.38 -11.99
CA TRP A 101 -0.77 1.89 -12.06
C TRP A 101 -1.80 2.91 -11.55
N ILE A 102 -1.49 3.60 -10.45
CA ILE A 102 -2.35 4.68 -9.93
C ILE A 102 -2.43 5.84 -10.92
N ASN A 103 -1.27 6.25 -11.47
CA ASN A 103 -1.17 7.33 -12.45
C ASN A 103 -1.90 7.00 -13.75
N ASP A 104 -1.92 5.72 -14.15
CA ASP A 104 -2.60 5.22 -15.36
C ASP A 104 -4.11 4.99 -15.16
N GLY A 105 -4.68 5.44 -14.04
CA GLY A 105 -6.11 5.36 -13.78
C GLY A 105 -6.57 4.07 -13.09
N CYS A 106 -5.67 3.38 -12.37
CA CYS A 106 -5.97 2.18 -11.57
C CYS A 106 -6.66 1.07 -12.39
N ARG A 107 -6.08 0.63 -13.50
CA ARG A 107 -6.71 -0.35 -14.41
C ARG A 107 -7.14 -1.64 -13.70
N GLU A 108 -8.37 -2.10 -13.97
CA GLU A 108 -8.89 -3.40 -13.49
C GLU A 108 -8.17 -4.56 -14.19
N VAL A 109 -8.07 -4.49 -15.52
CA VAL A 109 -7.48 -5.51 -16.41
C VAL A 109 -6.31 -4.95 -17.22
#